data_AF-A0AAU7K8D4-F1
#
_entry.id   AF-A0AAU7K8D4-F1
#
_cell.length_a   1.000
_cell.length_b   1.000
_cell.length_c   1.000
_cell.angle_alpha   90.00
_cell.angle_beta   90.00
_cell.angle_gamma   90.00
#
_symmetry.space_group_name_H-M   'P 1'
#
loop_
_entity.id
_entity.type
_entity.pdbx_description
1 polymer ?
#
loop_
_entity_poly.entity_id
_entity_poly.type
_entity_poly.pdbx_seq_one_letter_code
_entity_poly.pdbx_strand_id
1 'polypeptide(L)'
;MIIEASTEAINKVTEIANELFGYSNIQTILEFGSRYGEDTIEFAKIYPSAQIYAFECNPNTLDKCRKNIEDYSNIILTEKAISDSDGKVSFFKIDKNKTITTWEDGNQGASSMLKSSGQYPIEQYVQEEIKVDSITLNTFIKEKNIAQVDILWMDIQGAELMALHGLERNISIVKLIHLEVEFMEIYKNQPLFKKINSFLKSKNFTLVGFTNYGEYSGDAIFLNKEFATKVKVRQLFERFSLLRRKSKIKTFLARIFNRLKKLF
;
A
#
# COMPACT_ATOMS: atom_id res chain seq x y z
N MET A 1 18.38 -3.98 -5.15
CA MET A 1 17.59 -4.71 -4.15
C MET A 1 16.19 -4.13 -3.91
N ILE A 2 15.99 -2.90 -3.42
CA ILE A 2 14.63 -2.40 -3.14
C ILE A 2 13.85 -1.97 -4.39
N ILE A 3 14.45 -1.18 -5.29
CA ILE A 3 13.80 -0.78 -6.55
C ILE A 3 13.36 -2.02 -7.34
N GLU A 4 14.16 -3.09 -7.31
CA GLU A 4 13.84 -4.35 -7.98
C GLU A 4 12.63 -5.05 -7.34
N ALA A 5 12.50 -5.01 -6.01
CA ALA A 5 11.38 -5.62 -5.29
C ALA A 5 10.07 -4.84 -5.51
N SER A 6 10.09 -3.50 -5.46
CA SER A 6 8.91 -2.69 -5.76
C SER A 6 8.51 -2.82 -7.23
N THR A 7 9.48 -2.83 -8.15
CA THR A 7 9.25 -3.10 -9.58
C THR A 7 8.61 -4.48 -9.81
N GLU A 8 9.03 -5.55 -9.13
CA GLU A 8 8.37 -6.87 -9.23
C GLU A 8 6.92 -6.82 -8.73
N ALA A 9 6.68 -6.11 -7.62
CA ALA A 9 5.35 -5.95 -7.06
C ALA A 9 4.41 -5.17 -8.01
N ILE A 10 4.87 -4.04 -8.55
CA ILE A 10 4.15 -3.25 -9.55
C ILE A 10 3.84 -4.12 -10.77
N ASN A 11 4.83 -4.81 -11.35
CA ASN A 11 4.62 -5.68 -12.51
C ASN A 11 3.55 -6.74 -12.27
N LYS A 12 3.52 -7.35 -11.08
CA LYS A 12 2.52 -8.35 -10.72
C LYS A 12 1.12 -7.74 -10.56
N VAL A 13 1.02 -6.57 -9.93
CA VAL A 13 -0.25 -5.85 -9.77
C VAL A 13 -0.80 -5.39 -11.12
N THR A 14 0.05 -4.84 -11.98
CA THR A 14 -0.35 -4.38 -13.32
C THR A 14 -0.68 -5.55 -14.24
N GLU A 15 0.00 -6.69 -14.15
CA GLU A 15 -0.40 -7.93 -14.85
C GLU A 15 -1.82 -8.35 -14.45
N ILE A 16 -2.12 -8.41 -13.15
CA ILE A 16 -3.46 -8.76 -12.65
C ILE A 16 -4.51 -7.74 -13.12
N ALA A 17 -4.21 -6.44 -13.01
CA ALA A 17 -5.12 -5.39 -13.43
C ALA A 17 -5.41 -5.47 -14.94
N ASN A 18 -4.38 -5.69 -15.76
CA ASN A 18 -4.51 -5.83 -17.21
C ASN A 18 -5.30 -7.08 -17.61
N GLU A 19 -5.09 -8.21 -16.95
CA GLU A 19 -5.84 -9.46 -17.22
C GLU A 19 -7.34 -9.32 -16.86
N LEU A 20 -7.63 -8.62 -15.77
CA LEU A 20 -9.00 -8.43 -15.30
C LEU A 20 -9.76 -7.38 -16.08
N PHE A 21 -9.17 -6.19 -16.18
CA PHE A 21 -9.84 -4.97 -16.60
C PHE A 21 -9.44 -4.53 -18.01
N GLY A 22 -8.28 -4.97 -18.52
CA GLY A 22 -7.72 -4.52 -19.79
C GLY A 22 -6.87 -3.27 -19.64
N TYR A 23 -5.71 -3.25 -20.29
CA TYR A 23 -4.71 -2.18 -20.21
C TYR A 23 -5.30 -0.78 -20.48
N SER A 24 -6.08 -0.63 -21.55
CA SER A 24 -6.69 0.64 -21.95
C SER A 24 -7.79 1.14 -20.99
N ASN A 25 -8.22 0.30 -20.04
CA ASN A 25 -9.27 0.64 -19.09
C ASN A 25 -8.73 1.05 -17.71
N ILE A 26 -7.41 1.10 -17.55
CA ILE A 26 -6.77 1.67 -16.36
C ILE A 26 -6.64 3.18 -16.59
N GLN A 27 -7.39 3.96 -15.81
CA GLN A 27 -7.58 5.39 -16.00
C GLN A 27 -7.29 6.19 -14.73
N THR A 28 -7.47 5.60 -13.54
CA THR A 28 -7.22 6.29 -12.26
C THR A 28 -6.48 5.40 -11.29
N ILE A 29 -5.31 5.87 -10.86
CA ILE A 29 -4.46 5.22 -9.86
C ILE A 29 -4.28 6.17 -8.68
N LEU A 30 -4.47 5.65 -7.48
CA LEU A 30 -4.16 6.37 -6.24
C LEU A 30 -3.00 5.67 -5.55
N GLU A 31 -2.03 6.45 -5.09
CA GLU A 31 -0.85 5.94 -4.39
C GLU A 31 -0.66 6.70 -3.08
N PHE A 32 -0.64 5.98 -1.96
CA PHE A 32 -0.43 6.56 -0.63
C PHE A 32 0.94 6.17 -0.11
N GLY A 33 1.74 7.17 0.27
CA GLY A 33 3.10 6.97 0.75
C GLY A 33 4.15 6.98 -0.37
N SER A 34 4.10 7.98 -1.24
CA SER A 34 4.94 8.01 -2.45
C SER A 34 6.44 8.17 -2.18
N ARG A 35 6.86 8.54 -0.97
CA ARG A 35 8.26 8.77 -0.56
C ARG A 35 9.00 9.71 -1.50
N TYR A 36 9.75 9.19 -2.47
CA TYR A 36 10.45 9.99 -3.49
C TYR A 36 9.84 9.88 -4.89
N GLY A 37 8.65 9.29 -5.02
CA GLY A 37 7.88 9.16 -6.26
C GLY A 37 8.29 7.99 -7.14
N GLU A 38 9.11 7.04 -6.65
CA GLU A 38 9.63 5.96 -7.50
C GLU A 38 8.51 5.07 -8.06
N ASP A 39 7.63 4.57 -7.20
CA ASP A 39 6.51 3.72 -7.62
C ASP A 39 5.49 4.51 -8.46
N THR A 40 5.28 5.80 -8.13
CA THR A 40 4.46 6.73 -8.91
C THR A 40 4.93 6.83 -10.36
N ILE A 41 6.23 7.01 -10.54
CA ILE A 41 6.87 7.14 -11.85
C ILE A 41 6.72 5.85 -12.66
N GLU A 42 6.87 4.69 -12.01
CA GLU A 42 6.69 3.42 -12.70
C GLU A 42 5.23 3.21 -13.15
N PHE A 43 4.24 3.57 -12.32
CA PHE A 43 2.86 3.60 -12.77
C PHE A 43 2.64 4.56 -13.95
N ALA A 44 3.27 5.74 -13.94
CA ALA A 44 3.14 6.72 -15.01
C ALA A 44 3.72 6.23 -16.34
N LYS A 45 4.85 5.52 -16.29
CA LYS A 45 5.46 4.87 -17.46
C LYS A 45 4.60 3.73 -17.99
N ILE A 46 4.03 2.90 -17.12
CA ILE A 46 3.21 1.76 -17.52
C ILE A 46 1.87 2.24 -18.09
N TYR A 47 1.22 3.23 -17.47
CA TYR A 47 -0.08 3.75 -17.86
C TYR A 47 -0.04 5.26 -18.18
N PRO A 48 0.57 5.66 -19.31
CA PRO A 48 0.73 7.07 -19.66
C PRO A 48 -0.60 7.81 -19.91
N SER A 49 -1.70 7.08 -20.14
CA SER A 49 -3.05 7.65 -20.28
C SER A 49 -3.81 7.74 -18.96
N ALA A 50 -3.35 7.08 -17.89
CA ALA A 50 -4.02 7.11 -16.59
C ALA A 50 -3.61 8.37 -15.82
N GLN A 51 -4.55 8.95 -15.09
CA GLN A 51 -4.26 9.96 -14.09
C GLN A 51 -3.82 9.28 -12.79
N ILE A 52 -2.65 9.65 -12.29
CA ILE A 52 -2.09 9.15 -11.04
C ILE A 52 -2.16 10.26 -10.01
N TYR A 53 -2.72 9.95 -8.85
CA TYR A 53 -2.73 10.85 -7.69
C TYR A 53 -1.82 10.26 -6.61
N ALA A 54 -0.66 10.90 -6.43
CA ALA A 54 0.34 10.54 -5.46
C ALA A 54 0.12 11.32 -4.15
N PHE A 55 0.28 10.67 -3.01
CA PHE A 55 0.17 11.29 -1.69
C PHE A 55 1.46 11.11 -0.92
N GLU A 56 2.03 12.22 -0.48
CA GLU A 56 3.19 12.28 0.40
C GLU A 56 3.02 13.45 1.37
N CYS A 57 3.44 13.30 2.62
CA CYS A 57 3.33 14.33 3.65
C CYS A 57 4.62 14.58 4.43
N ASN A 58 5.64 13.74 4.22
CA ASN A 58 6.90 13.79 4.91
C ASN A 58 7.77 14.93 4.34
N PRO A 59 8.03 15.99 5.13
CA PRO A 59 8.87 17.10 4.67
C PRO A 59 10.30 16.67 4.32
N ASN A 60 10.78 15.54 4.84
CA ASN A 60 12.11 15.02 4.51
C ASN A 60 12.19 14.46 3.07
N THR A 61 11.05 14.15 2.42
CA THR A 61 11.01 13.49 1.11
C THR A 61 10.33 14.32 0.03
N LEU A 62 9.42 15.23 0.41
CA LEU A 62 8.61 16.04 -0.51
C LEU A 62 9.42 16.79 -1.59
N ASP A 63 10.54 17.44 -1.23
CA ASP A 63 11.37 18.15 -2.22
C ASP A 63 11.88 17.22 -3.33
N LYS A 64 12.34 16.03 -2.94
CA LYS A 64 12.85 15.03 -3.88
C LYS A 64 11.71 14.38 -4.65
N CYS A 65 10.57 14.12 -4.01
CA CYS A 65 9.36 13.62 -4.68
C CYS A 65 8.94 14.59 -5.80
N ARG A 66 8.76 15.89 -5.49
CA ARG A 66 8.42 16.93 -6.46
C ARG A 66 9.35 16.95 -7.66
N LYS A 67 10.66 16.94 -7.40
CA LYS A 67 11.67 16.94 -8.46
C LYS A 67 11.60 15.70 -9.33
N ASN A 68 11.45 14.52 -8.73
CA ASN A 68 11.47 13.26 -9.48
C ASN A 68 10.27 13.12 -10.43
N ILE A 69 9.11 13.66 -10.04
CA ILE A 69 7.86 13.54 -10.83
C ILE A 69 7.63 14.70 -11.80
N GLU A 70 8.49 15.72 -11.83
CA GLU A 70 8.22 17.01 -12.49
C GLU A 70 7.96 16.90 -14.01
N ASP A 71 8.56 15.89 -14.65
CA ASP A 71 8.43 15.64 -16.09
C ASP A 71 7.17 14.83 -16.48
N TYR A 72 6.35 14.40 -15.50
CA TYR A 72 5.20 13.52 -15.74
C TYR A 72 3.89 14.28 -15.60
N SER A 73 3.30 14.66 -16.74
CA SER A 73 2.06 15.44 -16.79
C SER A 73 0.81 14.70 -16.29
N ASN A 74 0.87 13.36 -16.21
CA ASN A 74 -0.21 12.52 -15.72
C ASN A 74 -0.09 12.18 -14.23
N ILE A 75 0.84 12.81 -13.50
CA ILE A 75 0.96 12.70 -12.04
C ILE A 75 0.45 13.99 -11.39
N ILE A 76 -0.37 13.86 -10.35
CA ILE A 76 -0.73 14.95 -9.44
C ILE A 76 -0.26 14.58 -8.04
N LEU A 77 0.70 15.33 -7.51
CA LEU A 77 1.13 15.19 -6.13
C LEU A 77 0.19 15.97 -5.19
N THR A 78 -0.27 15.29 -4.16
CA THR A 78 -1.02 15.86 -3.05
C THR A 78 -0.15 15.81 -1.81
N GLU A 79 0.35 16.97 -1.37
CA GLU A 79 1.23 17.10 -0.20
C GLU A 79 0.44 17.02 1.13
N LYS A 80 -0.29 15.92 1.34
CA LYS A 80 -1.10 15.66 2.53
C LYS A 80 -1.07 14.18 2.89
N ALA A 81 -1.24 13.87 4.17
CA ALA A 81 -1.46 12.50 4.62
C ALA A 81 -2.89 12.07 4.27
N ILE A 82 -3.06 10.83 3.80
CA ILE A 82 -4.39 10.20 3.76
C ILE A 82 -4.70 9.62 5.13
N SER A 83 -5.81 10.05 5.73
CA SER A 83 -6.24 9.57 7.05
C SER A 83 -7.76 9.37 7.12
N ASP A 84 -8.28 9.13 8.32
CA ASP A 84 -9.71 9.06 8.62
C ASP A 84 -10.33 10.43 8.97
N SER A 85 -9.55 11.52 8.93
CA SER A 85 -10.04 12.89 9.13
C SER A 85 -9.34 13.94 8.27
N ASP A 86 -10.08 14.99 7.91
CA ASP A 86 -9.52 16.19 7.28
C ASP A 86 -8.91 17.10 8.36
N GLY A 87 -7.85 17.84 8.02
CA GLY A 87 -7.25 18.83 8.92
C GLY A 87 -5.78 18.57 9.19
N LYS A 88 -5.39 18.40 10.46
CA LYS A 88 -4.00 18.12 10.85
C LYS A 88 -3.90 16.87 11.71
N VAL A 89 -2.98 15.98 11.37
CA VAL A 89 -2.70 14.73 12.10
C VAL A 89 -1.28 14.72 12.63
N SER A 90 -1.03 13.88 13.65
CA SER A 90 0.34 13.60 14.08
C SER A 90 1.03 12.73 13.04
N PHE A 91 2.29 13.04 12.76
CA PHE A 91 3.15 12.27 11.88
C PHE A 91 4.54 12.13 12.50
N PHE A 92 5.07 10.92 12.50
CA PHE A 92 6.32 10.55 13.13
C PHE A 92 7.38 10.34 12.05
N LYS A 93 8.01 11.45 11.62
CA LYS A 93 9.06 11.39 10.60
C LYS A 93 10.34 10.82 11.19
N ILE A 94 11.09 10.09 10.37
CA ILE A 94 12.35 9.48 10.78
C ILE A 94 13.47 10.51 10.94
N ASP A 95 14.16 10.47 12.08
CA ASP A 95 15.43 11.16 12.29
C ASP A 95 16.56 10.33 11.67
N LYS A 96 16.97 10.71 10.46
CA LYS A 96 18.02 10.04 9.69
C LYS A 96 19.31 9.82 10.48
N ASN A 97 19.67 10.75 11.36
CA ASN A 97 20.96 10.74 12.05
C ASN A 97 20.98 9.85 13.29
N LYS A 98 19.80 9.44 13.79
CA LYS A 98 19.67 8.67 15.04
C LYS A 98 19.05 7.29 14.85
N THR A 99 18.30 7.06 13.77
CA THR A 99 17.76 5.74 13.45
C THR A 99 18.88 4.75 13.17
N ILE A 100 18.77 3.55 13.76
CA ILE A 100 19.71 2.45 13.51
C ILE A 100 19.12 1.57 12.41
N THR A 101 19.75 1.61 11.24
CA THR A 101 19.30 0.97 10.00
C THR A 101 20.47 0.76 9.04
N THR A 102 20.32 -0.15 8.08
CA THR A 102 21.25 -0.33 6.96
C THR A 102 21.02 0.67 5.81
N TRP A 103 19.95 1.46 5.87
CA TRP A 103 19.58 2.41 4.83
C TRP A 103 20.31 3.74 4.98
N GLU A 104 21.01 4.17 3.92
CA GLU A 104 21.81 5.40 3.92
C GLU A 104 21.01 6.69 4.14
N ASP A 105 19.72 6.69 3.84
CA ASP A 105 18.82 7.82 4.07
C ASP A 105 18.12 7.76 5.44
N GLY A 106 18.49 6.79 6.28
CA GLY A 106 17.85 6.53 7.55
C GLY A 106 16.52 5.80 7.43
N ASN A 107 16.18 5.27 6.25
CA ASN A 107 14.87 4.68 5.93
C ASN A 107 13.72 5.69 6.09
N GLN A 108 13.71 6.76 5.29
CA GLN A 108 12.63 7.76 5.35
C GLN A 108 11.24 7.17 5.08
N GLY A 109 11.17 6.06 4.35
CA GLY A 109 9.96 5.31 4.09
C GLY A 109 9.30 4.75 5.36
N ALA A 110 10.05 4.50 6.44
CA ALA A 110 9.51 4.06 7.73
C ALA A 110 8.84 5.19 8.56
N SER A 111 8.56 6.33 7.94
CA SER A 111 7.80 7.40 8.59
C SER A 111 6.31 7.06 8.55
N SER A 112 5.58 7.34 9.63
CA SER A 112 4.18 6.90 9.75
C SER A 112 3.35 7.90 10.57
N MET A 113 2.02 7.87 10.39
CA MET A 113 1.09 8.50 11.34
C MET A 113 1.05 7.74 12.69
N LEU A 114 1.63 6.55 12.75
CA LEU A 114 1.76 5.76 13.97
C LEU A 114 3.20 5.86 14.51
N LYS A 115 3.31 5.93 15.84
CA LYS A 115 4.61 5.94 16.51
C LYS A 115 5.23 4.54 16.51
N SER A 116 6.53 4.41 16.31
CA SER A 116 7.24 3.13 16.42
C SER A 116 6.92 2.43 17.75
N SER A 117 6.70 1.11 17.69
CA SER A 117 6.48 0.26 18.86
C SER A 117 7.75 0.05 19.68
N GLY A 118 8.92 0.19 19.04
CA GLY A 118 10.22 -0.20 19.58
C GLY A 118 10.44 -1.72 19.62
N GLN A 119 9.56 -2.51 19.01
CA GLN A 119 9.62 -3.98 19.03
C GLN A 119 10.16 -4.59 17.74
N TYR A 120 10.36 -3.79 16.69
CA TYR A 120 10.84 -4.30 15.40
C TYR A 120 12.29 -4.81 15.54
N PRO A 121 12.56 -6.09 15.24
CA PRO A 121 13.87 -6.67 15.53
C PRO A 121 14.95 -6.32 14.50
N ILE A 122 14.59 -5.67 13.39
CA ILE A 122 15.51 -5.39 12.29
C ILE A 122 16.08 -3.97 12.37
N GLU A 123 15.28 -2.98 12.77
CA GLU A 123 15.66 -1.58 12.78
C GLU A 123 15.18 -0.90 14.06
N GLN A 124 15.94 0.10 14.55
CA GLN A 124 15.55 0.91 15.70
C GLN A 124 15.23 2.34 15.22
N TYR A 125 13.94 2.63 15.06
CA TYR A 125 13.48 3.92 14.60
C TYR A 125 13.56 4.99 15.69
N VAL A 126 14.22 6.09 15.35
CA VAL A 126 14.14 7.34 16.11
C VAL A 126 13.29 8.31 15.31
N GLN A 127 12.24 8.84 15.94
CA GLN A 127 11.22 9.63 15.28
C GLN A 127 11.04 10.99 15.95
N GLU A 128 10.74 11.99 15.14
CA GLU A 128 10.28 13.31 15.55
C GLU A 128 8.78 13.42 15.24
N GLU A 129 7.97 13.80 16.23
CA GLU A 129 6.55 14.06 16.01
C GLU A 129 6.35 15.48 15.47
N ILE A 130 5.67 15.56 14.32
CA ILE A 130 5.24 16.81 13.69
C ILE A 130 3.74 16.77 13.40
N LYS A 131 3.18 17.92 13.02
CA LYS A 131 1.83 18.01 12.47
C LYS A 131 1.91 18.22 10.96
N VAL A 132 1.19 17.40 10.21
CA VAL A 132 1.04 17.51 8.76
C VAL A 132 -0.43 17.68 8.41
N ASP A 133 -0.70 18.29 7.26
CA ASP A 133 -2.07 18.39 6.75
C ASP A 133 -2.55 17.00 6.30
N SER A 134 -3.82 16.72 6.55
CA SER A 134 -4.49 15.47 6.21
C SER A 134 -5.75 15.70 5.41
N ILE A 135 -6.12 14.69 4.63
CA ILE A 135 -7.39 14.62 3.91
C ILE A 135 -7.90 13.18 3.95
N THR A 136 -9.21 13.00 4.05
CA THR A 136 -9.85 11.70 3.86
C THR A 136 -9.93 11.39 2.37
N LEU A 137 -9.85 10.10 2.04
CA LEU A 137 -10.02 9.71 0.64
C LEU A 137 -11.44 10.02 0.12
N ASN A 138 -12.47 9.98 0.99
CA ASN A 138 -13.83 10.40 0.65
C ASN A 138 -13.90 11.89 0.26
N THR A 139 -13.25 12.80 1.00
CA THR A 139 -13.18 14.22 0.65
C THR A 139 -12.44 14.41 -0.67
N PHE A 140 -11.26 13.80 -0.82
CA PHE A 140 -10.46 13.93 -2.05
C PHE A 140 -11.19 13.44 -3.31
N ILE A 141 -11.84 12.26 -3.24
CA ILE A 141 -12.61 11.69 -4.35
C ILE A 141 -13.71 12.66 -4.81
N LYS A 142 -14.41 13.31 -3.87
CA LYS A 142 -15.44 14.31 -4.19
C LYS A 142 -14.85 15.55 -4.85
N GLU A 143 -13.76 16.08 -4.31
CA GLU A 143 -13.09 17.27 -4.86
C GLU A 143 -12.59 17.05 -6.29
N LYS A 144 -12.07 15.85 -6.58
CA LYS A 144 -11.55 15.49 -7.90
C LYS A 144 -12.59 14.87 -8.83
N ASN A 145 -13.83 14.70 -8.38
CA ASN A 145 -14.91 14.02 -9.12
C ASN A 145 -14.48 12.62 -9.63
N ILE A 146 -13.78 11.86 -8.80
CA ILE A 146 -13.29 10.53 -9.16
C ILE A 146 -14.45 9.54 -9.10
N ALA A 147 -14.89 9.05 -10.26
CA ALA A 147 -15.98 8.08 -10.33
C ALA A 147 -15.54 6.65 -9.96
N GLN A 148 -14.26 6.33 -10.20
CA GLN A 148 -13.72 4.99 -10.06
C GLN A 148 -12.22 5.03 -9.81
N VAL A 149 -11.71 4.06 -9.02
CA VAL A 149 -10.28 3.87 -8.76
C VAL A 149 -9.90 2.48 -9.24
N ASP A 150 -9.03 2.38 -10.24
CA ASP A 150 -8.63 1.10 -10.82
C ASP A 150 -7.61 0.38 -9.94
N ILE A 151 -6.62 1.13 -9.45
CA ILE A 151 -5.58 0.64 -8.55
C ILE A 151 -5.46 1.62 -7.39
N LEU A 152 -5.58 1.09 -6.18
CA LEU A 152 -5.20 1.77 -4.95
C LEU A 152 -3.93 1.09 -4.42
N TRP A 153 -2.83 1.82 -4.41
CA TRP A 153 -1.54 1.38 -3.88
C TRP A 153 -1.28 2.08 -2.55
N MET A 154 -0.92 1.34 -1.50
CA MET A 154 -0.69 1.91 -0.18
C MET A 154 0.54 1.28 0.49
N ASP A 155 1.51 2.12 0.80
CA ASP A 155 2.61 1.79 1.69
C ASP A 155 2.77 2.97 2.66
N ILE A 156 1.99 2.95 3.73
CA ILE A 156 1.91 4.04 4.72
C ILE A 156 2.21 3.55 6.13
N GLN A 157 2.98 2.47 6.21
CA GLN A 157 3.63 2.01 7.42
C GLN A 157 2.66 1.84 8.60
N GLY A 158 1.61 1.05 8.39
CA GLY A 158 0.62 0.70 9.41
C GLY A 158 -0.63 1.55 9.46
N ALA A 159 -0.67 2.65 8.71
CA ALA A 159 -1.84 3.52 8.63
C ALA A 159 -2.88 3.05 7.62
N GLU A 160 -2.72 1.88 6.99
CA GLU A 160 -3.57 1.39 5.89
C GLU A 160 -5.03 1.30 6.32
N LEU A 161 -5.33 0.77 7.51
CA LEU A 161 -6.72 0.70 7.98
C LEU A 161 -7.31 2.08 8.27
N MET A 162 -6.49 3.03 8.74
CA MET A 162 -6.91 4.42 8.96
C MET A 162 -7.30 5.09 7.64
N ALA A 163 -6.44 4.97 6.62
CA ALA A 163 -6.72 5.44 5.27
C ALA A 163 -7.97 4.79 4.66
N LEU A 164 -8.13 3.47 4.83
CA LEU A 164 -9.31 2.73 4.38
C LEU A 164 -10.60 3.13 5.11
N HIS A 165 -10.53 3.57 6.37
CA HIS A 165 -11.68 4.13 7.07
C HIS A 165 -12.11 5.48 6.47
N GLY A 166 -11.16 6.29 6.00
CA GLY A 166 -11.41 7.55 5.29
C GLY A 166 -12.16 7.39 3.95
N LEU A 167 -12.31 6.18 3.42
CA LEU A 167 -13.15 5.88 2.25
C LEU A 167 -14.65 5.78 2.58
N GLU A 168 -15.00 5.51 3.84
CA GLU A 168 -16.37 5.28 4.32
C GLU A 168 -17.17 4.30 3.43
N ARG A 169 -18.14 4.84 2.66
CA ARG A 169 -19.02 4.11 1.74
C ARG A 169 -18.48 4.01 0.32
N ASN A 170 -17.45 4.79 -0.04
CA ASN A 170 -16.92 4.84 -1.40
C ASN A 170 -15.91 3.74 -1.69
N ILE A 171 -15.55 2.89 -0.72
CA ILE A 171 -14.59 1.80 -0.94
C ILE A 171 -15.02 0.87 -2.09
N SER A 172 -16.32 0.78 -2.39
CA SER A 172 -16.85 -0.01 -3.51
C SER A 172 -16.42 0.50 -4.89
N ILE A 173 -15.96 1.75 -5.04
CA ILE A 173 -15.48 2.27 -6.34
C ILE A 173 -14.07 1.77 -6.68
N VAL A 174 -13.35 1.20 -5.70
CA VAL A 174 -11.99 0.70 -5.85
C VAL A 174 -12.03 -0.72 -6.41
N LYS A 175 -11.32 -0.97 -7.52
CA LYS A 175 -11.27 -2.31 -8.15
C LYS A 175 -10.22 -3.21 -7.51
N LEU A 176 -8.98 -2.73 -7.42
CA LEU A 176 -7.84 -3.49 -6.95
C LEU A 176 -7.09 -2.68 -5.89
N ILE A 177 -6.70 -3.33 -4.81
CA ILE A 177 -5.92 -2.74 -3.73
C ILE A 177 -4.63 -3.53 -3.57
N HIS A 178 -3.50 -2.85 -3.54
CA HIS A 178 -2.23 -3.35 -3.01
C HIS A 178 -1.90 -2.57 -1.75
N LEU A 179 -1.54 -3.28 -0.67
CA LEU A 179 -1.17 -2.64 0.58
C LEU A 179 -0.17 -3.46 1.41
N GLU A 180 0.68 -2.80 2.20
CA GLU A 180 1.48 -3.46 3.24
C GLU A 180 0.59 -3.95 4.39
N VAL A 181 0.89 -5.13 4.92
CA VAL A 181 0.27 -5.70 6.13
C VAL A 181 1.32 -6.28 7.06
N GLU A 182 1.05 -6.22 8.35
CA GLU A 182 1.97 -6.68 9.37
C GLU A 182 1.44 -7.90 10.13
N PHE A 183 2.37 -8.76 10.54
CA PHE A 183 2.12 -9.95 11.35
C PHE A 183 2.56 -9.76 12.80
N MET A 184 3.21 -8.63 13.10
CA MET A 184 3.52 -8.15 14.44
C MET A 184 3.46 -6.61 14.49
N GLU A 185 3.48 -6.05 15.69
CA GLU A 185 3.37 -4.62 15.90
C GLU A 185 4.72 -3.92 15.68
N ILE A 186 4.92 -3.33 14.50
CA ILE A 186 6.09 -2.47 14.18
C ILE A 186 5.83 -1.04 14.67
N TYR A 187 4.59 -0.59 14.55
CA TYR A 187 4.12 0.69 15.07
C TYR A 187 3.01 0.50 16.10
N LYS A 188 2.91 1.39 17.08
CA LYS A 188 1.97 1.31 18.19
C LYS A 188 0.52 1.25 17.71
N ASN A 189 -0.21 0.25 18.19
CA ASN A 189 -1.61 -0.04 17.86
C ASN A 189 -1.87 -0.30 16.36
N GLN A 190 -0.84 -0.63 15.60
CA GLN A 190 -0.95 -0.94 14.17
C GLN A 190 -1.88 -2.15 13.94
N PRO A 191 -2.80 -2.07 12.97
CA PRO A 191 -3.69 -3.16 12.62
C PRO A 191 -2.93 -4.29 11.93
N LEU A 192 -2.85 -5.46 12.56
CA LEU A 192 -2.27 -6.64 11.90
C LEU A 192 -3.12 -7.14 10.74
N PHE A 193 -2.52 -7.94 9.85
CA PHE A 193 -3.14 -8.55 8.67
C PHE A 193 -4.54 -9.12 8.92
N LYS A 194 -4.77 -9.81 10.04
CA LYS A 194 -6.08 -10.39 10.36
C LYS A 194 -7.18 -9.32 10.41
N LYS A 195 -6.88 -8.15 10.96
CA LYS A 195 -7.83 -7.02 11.08
C LYS A 195 -8.10 -6.40 9.72
N ILE A 196 -7.06 -6.10 8.94
CA ILE A 196 -7.17 -5.53 7.57
C ILE A 196 -7.95 -6.49 6.65
N ASN A 197 -7.59 -7.78 6.64
CA ASN A 197 -8.26 -8.80 5.84
C ASN A 197 -9.74 -8.96 6.22
N SER A 198 -10.07 -8.91 7.52
CA SER A 198 -11.46 -8.99 7.98
C SER A 198 -12.27 -7.77 7.56
N PHE A 199 -11.68 -6.58 7.68
CA PHE A 199 -12.28 -5.33 7.21
C PHE A 199 -12.56 -5.39 5.70
N LEU A 200 -11.56 -5.68 4.87
CA LEU A 200 -11.71 -5.72 3.42
C LEU A 200 -12.70 -6.81 2.95
N LYS A 201 -12.71 -7.99 3.59
CA LYS A 201 -13.73 -9.01 3.34
C LYS A 201 -15.15 -8.52 3.62
N SER A 202 -15.35 -7.76 4.71
CA SER A 202 -16.65 -7.15 5.02
C SER A 202 -17.09 -6.11 3.99
N LYS A 203 -16.16 -5.58 3.20
CA LYS A 203 -16.37 -4.61 2.11
C LYS A 203 -16.38 -5.24 0.72
N ASN A 204 -16.65 -6.55 0.64
CA ASN A 204 -16.74 -7.33 -0.61
C ASN A 204 -15.41 -7.51 -1.38
N PHE A 205 -14.27 -7.31 -0.71
CA PHE A 205 -12.96 -7.65 -1.29
C PHE A 205 -12.57 -9.10 -0.98
N THR A 206 -11.72 -9.66 -1.82
CA THR A 206 -11.08 -10.95 -1.60
C THR A 206 -9.57 -10.81 -1.73
N LEU A 207 -8.82 -11.42 -0.82
CA LEU A 207 -7.36 -11.53 -0.93
C LEU A 207 -7.02 -12.39 -2.14
N VAL A 208 -6.28 -11.85 -3.11
CA VAL A 208 -5.80 -12.58 -4.30
C VAL A 208 -4.48 -13.29 -3.98
N GLY A 209 -3.61 -12.66 -3.21
CA GLY A 209 -2.30 -13.18 -2.85
C GLY A 209 -1.39 -12.09 -2.29
N PHE A 210 -0.09 -12.35 -2.33
CA PHE A 210 0.93 -11.40 -1.89
C PHE A 210 1.96 -11.17 -3.00
N THR A 211 2.46 -9.93 -3.16
CA THR A 211 3.63 -9.64 -4.00
C THR A 211 4.92 -9.96 -3.25
N ASN A 212 4.96 -9.62 -1.97
CA ASN A 212 6.04 -9.92 -1.04
C ASN A 212 5.49 -10.50 0.26
N TYR A 213 6.25 -11.36 0.92
CA TYR A 213 5.84 -11.96 2.20
C TYR A 213 7.05 -12.31 3.05
N GLY A 214 7.19 -11.64 4.19
CA GLY A 214 8.25 -11.85 5.17
C GLY A 214 7.74 -12.45 6.48
N GLU A 215 8.63 -12.46 7.48
CA GLU A 215 8.29 -12.90 8.83
C GLU A 215 7.41 -11.87 9.57
N TYR A 216 7.66 -10.59 9.35
CA TYR A 216 7.07 -9.48 10.14
C TYR A 216 6.02 -8.69 9.36
N SER A 217 6.20 -8.53 8.06
CA SER A 217 5.24 -7.86 7.16
C SER A 217 5.18 -8.54 5.79
N GLY A 218 4.26 -8.09 4.95
CA GLY A 218 4.15 -8.49 3.55
C GLY A 218 3.19 -7.60 2.80
N ASP A 219 3.15 -7.77 1.48
CA ASP A 219 2.40 -6.90 0.59
C ASP A 219 1.23 -7.68 -0.01
N ALA A 220 0.02 -7.33 0.40
CA ALA A 220 -1.20 -8.05 0.07
C ALA A 220 -1.94 -7.41 -1.11
N ILE A 221 -2.47 -8.25 -2.01
CA ILE A 221 -3.34 -7.81 -3.11
C ILE A 221 -4.78 -8.23 -2.80
N PHE A 222 -5.70 -7.27 -2.84
CA PHE A 222 -7.13 -7.48 -2.69
C PHE A 222 -7.89 -7.04 -3.93
N LEU A 223 -8.86 -7.85 -4.34
CA LEU A 223 -9.73 -7.60 -5.48
C LEU A 223 -11.16 -7.40 -5.00
N ASN A 224 -11.79 -6.31 -5.44
CA ASN A 224 -13.22 -6.13 -5.25
C ASN A 224 -13.99 -7.12 -6.13
N LYS A 225 -14.81 -7.96 -5.50
CA LYS A 225 -15.54 -9.03 -6.20
C LYS A 225 -16.61 -8.51 -7.16
N GLU A 226 -17.00 -7.23 -7.08
CA GLU A 226 -17.95 -6.63 -8.03
C GLU A 226 -17.35 -6.49 -9.44
N PHE A 227 -16.03 -6.32 -9.54
CA PHE A 227 -15.34 -6.08 -10.81
C PHE A 227 -14.74 -7.34 -11.45
N ALA A 228 -15.00 -8.52 -10.88
CA ALA A 228 -14.44 -9.76 -11.37
C ALA A 228 -15.48 -10.88 -11.44
N THR A 229 -15.56 -11.53 -12.61
CA THR A 229 -16.40 -12.73 -12.75
C THR A 229 -15.81 -13.86 -11.91
N LYS A 230 -16.65 -14.73 -11.34
CA LYS A 230 -16.22 -15.87 -10.52
C LYS A 230 -15.16 -16.74 -11.21
N VAL A 231 -15.23 -16.85 -12.55
CA VAL A 231 -14.28 -17.63 -13.37
C VAL A 231 -12.90 -16.99 -13.41
N LYS A 232 -12.81 -15.69 -13.73
CA LYS A 232 -11.54 -14.96 -13.76
C LYS A 232 -10.86 -14.94 -12.39
N VAL A 233 -11.63 -14.74 -11.32
CA VAL A 233 -11.11 -14.76 -9.94
C VAL A 233 -10.46 -16.10 -9.63
N ARG A 234 -11.12 -17.22 -9.96
CA ARG A 234 -10.57 -18.56 -9.71
C ARG A 234 -9.26 -18.81 -10.47
N GLN A 235 -9.18 -18.42 -11.73
CA GLN A 235 -7.96 -18.58 -12.54
C GLN A 235 -6.78 -17.77 -11.95
N LEU A 236 -7.04 -16.54 -11.52
CA LEU A 236 -6.04 -15.72 -10.82
C LEU A 236 -5.58 -16.37 -9.53
N PHE A 237 -6.49 -16.89 -8.70
CA PHE A 237 -6.12 -17.63 -7.49
C PHE A 237 -5.22 -18.83 -7.81
N GLU A 238 -5.55 -19.60 -8.85
CA GLU A 238 -4.75 -20.77 -9.25
C GLU A 238 -3.34 -20.38 -9.73
N ARG A 239 -3.21 -19.21 -10.38
CA ARG A 239 -1.95 -18.70 -10.94
C ARG A 239 -1.07 -17.96 -9.93
N PHE A 240 -1.68 -17.14 -9.07
CA PHE A 240 -0.99 -16.23 -8.15
C PHE A 240 -0.98 -16.70 -6.69
N SER A 241 -1.66 -17.81 -6.37
CA SER A 241 -1.52 -18.43 -5.05
C SER A 241 -0.07 -18.90 -4.82
N LEU A 242 0.52 -18.42 -3.72
CA LEU A 242 1.84 -18.84 -3.23
C LEU A 242 1.96 -20.35 -2.97
N LEU A 243 0.84 -21.09 -2.99
CA LEU A 243 0.75 -22.51 -2.69
C LEU A 243 1.54 -23.42 -3.65
N ARG A 244 2.03 -22.90 -4.79
CA ARG A 244 2.70 -23.73 -5.82
C ARG A 244 4.18 -23.43 -6.09
N ARG A 245 4.82 -22.42 -5.50
CA ARG A 245 6.27 -22.19 -5.72
C ARG A 245 7.13 -23.14 -4.86
N LYS A 246 7.56 -24.23 -5.50
CA LYS A 246 8.64 -25.24 -5.24
C LYS A 246 8.97 -25.68 -3.79
N SER A 247 9.12 -27.01 -3.69
CA SER A 247 9.30 -27.95 -2.56
C SER A 247 9.98 -27.54 -1.24
N LYS A 248 10.73 -26.44 -1.13
CA LYS A 248 11.32 -25.98 0.15
C LYS A 248 10.42 -25.01 0.94
N ILE A 249 9.54 -24.30 0.24
CA ILE A 249 8.59 -23.35 0.85
C ILE A 249 7.41 -24.07 1.54
N LYS A 250 7.13 -25.32 1.13
CA LYS A 250 6.00 -26.12 1.65
C LYS A 250 6.07 -26.29 3.17
N THR A 251 7.25 -26.43 3.76
CA THR A 251 7.42 -26.65 5.21
C THR A 251 7.25 -25.36 6.02
N PHE A 252 7.70 -24.21 5.48
CA PHE A 252 7.56 -22.91 6.12
C PHE A 252 6.11 -22.41 6.03
N LEU A 253 5.51 -22.45 4.82
CA LEU A 253 4.10 -22.13 4.65
C LEU A 253 3.18 -23.11 5.38
N ALA A 254 3.50 -24.41 5.48
CA ALA A 254 2.69 -25.34 6.27
C ALA A 254 2.73 -25.03 7.78
N ARG A 255 3.87 -24.57 8.33
CA ARG A 255 3.96 -24.13 9.73
C ARG A 255 3.15 -22.85 9.97
N ILE A 256 3.15 -21.93 9.01
CA ILE A 256 2.36 -20.69 9.04
C ILE A 256 0.87 -20.98 8.90
N PHE A 257 0.46 -21.83 7.95
CA PHE A 257 -0.93 -22.23 7.78
C PHE A 257 -1.46 -23.04 8.97
N ASN A 258 -0.63 -23.84 9.64
CA ASN A 258 -1.01 -24.49 10.89
C ASN A 258 -1.17 -23.51 12.06
N ARG A 259 -0.47 -22.36 12.05
CA ARG A 259 -0.72 -21.25 12.99
C ARG A 259 -1.98 -20.46 12.63
N LEU A 260 -2.20 -20.19 11.34
CA LEU A 260 -3.40 -19.50 10.86
C LEU A 260 -4.68 -20.34 11.03
N LYS A 261 -4.62 -21.67 10.86
CA LYS A 261 -5.74 -22.59 11.16
C LYS A 261 -6.17 -22.60 12.63
N LYS A 262 -5.32 -22.16 13.55
CA LYS A 262 -5.69 -21.95 14.97
C LYS A 262 -6.35 -20.58 15.20
N LEU A 263 -6.38 -19.71 14.19
CA LEU A 263 -6.89 -18.34 14.24
C LEU A 263 -8.11 -18.11 13.31
N PHE A 264 -8.56 -19.15 12.60
CA PHE A 264 -9.80 -19.20 11.83
C PHE A 264 -10.84 -20.07 12.53
#